data_AF-A0A2K5VL50-F1
#
_entry.id   AF-A0A2K5VL50-F1
#
_cell.length_a   1.000
_cell.length_b   1.000
_cell.length_c   1.000
_cell.angle_alpha   90.00
_cell.angle_beta   90.00
_cell.angle_gamma   90.00
#
_symmetry.space_group_name_H-M   'P 1'
#
loop_
_entity.id
_entity.type
_entity.pdbx_description
1 polymer ?
#
loop_
_entity_poly.entity_id
_entity_poly.type
_entity_poly.pdbx_seq_one_letter_code
_entity_poly.pdbx_strand_id
1 'polypeptide(L)'
;MKSRIPVVLLACGSFNPITNMHLRLFEVARDHLHQTGMYQVIQGIISPVNDNYGKKDLAASHHRVAMARLALQTSDWIRVDPWESEQTQWMETVKVLRHHHSELLRSPPQMEGPDHGKALSPSPAGIIRILQTLSEHLTGRDSGLRLRTETASPSPHPKLETGYEWSCA
;
A
#
# COMPACT_ATOMS: atom_id res chain seq x y z
N MET A 1 -17.66 -8.81 22.30
CA MET A 1 -17.27 -8.98 20.88
C MET A 1 -15.88 -8.35 20.72
N LYS A 2 -14.92 -9.04 20.09
CA LYS A 2 -13.58 -8.46 19.86
C LYS A 2 -13.69 -7.41 18.76
N SER A 3 -13.18 -6.21 18.99
CA SER A 3 -13.03 -5.20 17.94
C SER A 3 -12.01 -5.67 16.91
N ARG A 4 -12.28 -5.38 15.62
CA ARG A 4 -11.35 -5.67 14.53
C ARG A 4 -10.31 -4.55 14.43
N ILE A 5 -9.10 -4.90 14.04
CA ILE A 5 -8.00 -3.94 13.83
C ILE A 5 -8.21 -3.24 12.47
N PRO A 6 -8.32 -1.91 12.42
CA PRO A 6 -8.44 -1.18 11.16
C PRO A 6 -7.15 -1.27 10.34
N VAL A 7 -7.29 -1.55 9.05
CA VAL A 7 -6.17 -1.74 8.11
C VAL A 7 -6.35 -0.86 6.88
N VAL A 8 -5.26 -0.23 6.44
CA VAL A 8 -5.17 0.45 5.15
C VAL A 8 -4.23 -0.35 4.26
N LEU A 9 -4.64 -0.59 3.01
CA LEU A 9 -3.84 -1.31 2.03
C LEU A 9 -3.11 -0.31 1.13
N LEU A 10 -1.80 -0.46 0.98
CA LEU A 10 -0.99 0.37 0.08
C LEU A 10 -0.38 -0.48 -1.03
N ALA A 11 -0.59 -0.09 -2.28
CA ALA A 11 0.10 -0.64 -3.45
C ALA A 11 0.95 0.45 -4.12
N CYS A 12 2.27 0.32 -4.01
CA CYS A 12 3.23 1.09 -4.79
C CYS A 12 3.56 0.34 -6.08
N GLY A 13 3.68 1.06 -7.20
CA GLY A 13 3.99 0.44 -8.49
C GLY A 13 3.97 1.41 -9.66
N SER A 14 4.33 0.93 -10.84
CA SER A 14 4.33 1.76 -12.05
C SER A 14 2.92 2.17 -12.46
N PHE A 15 1.97 1.22 -12.50
CA PHE A 15 0.62 1.41 -13.06
C PHE A 15 0.66 2.06 -14.46
N ASN A 16 1.34 1.40 -15.40
CA ASN A 16 1.67 1.91 -16.73
C ASN A 16 1.10 1.04 -17.87
N PRO A 17 -0.22 1.04 -18.11
CA PRO A 17 -1.28 1.67 -17.32
C PRO A 17 -1.75 0.79 -16.15
N ILE A 18 -2.69 1.29 -15.35
CA ILE A 18 -3.45 0.46 -14.41
C ILE A 18 -4.24 -0.63 -15.16
N THR A 19 -4.45 -1.79 -14.53
CA THR A 19 -5.14 -2.93 -15.14
C THR A 19 -6.14 -3.55 -14.15
N ASN A 20 -7.06 -4.37 -14.66
CA ASN A 20 -8.02 -5.10 -13.82
C ASN A 20 -7.33 -6.02 -12.80
N MET A 21 -6.14 -6.53 -13.09
CA MET A 21 -5.37 -7.35 -12.14
C MET A 21 -4.90 -6.54 -10.93
N HIS A 22 -4.48 -5.29 -11.13
CA HIS A 22 -4.13 -4.38 -10.04
C HIS A 22 -5.34 -4.14 -9.12
N LEU A 23 -6.52 -3.91 -9.71
CA LEU A 23 -7.76 -3.72 -8.96
C LEU A 23 -8.17 -4.99 -8.21
N ARG A 24 -8.08 -6.15 -8.87
CA ARG A 24 -8.43 -7.44 -8.27
C ARG A 24 -7.55 -7.78 -7.07
N LEU A 25 -6.28 -7.36 -7.06
CA LEU A 25 -5.38 -7.56 -5.93
C LEU A 25 -5.91 -6.94 -4.63
N PHE A 26 -6.49 -5.75 -4.69
CA PHE A 26 -7.10 -5.08 -3.54
C PHE A 26 -8.30 -5.87 -3.00
N GLU A 27 -9.20 -6.31 -3.88
CA GLU A 27 -10.39 -7.06 -3.51
C GLU A 27 -10.02 -8.38 -2.82
N VAL A 28 -9.10 -9.15 -3.42
CA VAL A 28 -8.64 -10.43 -2.84
C VAL A 28 -7.97 -10.21 -1.47
N ALA A 29 -7.13 -9.18 -1.34
CA ALA A 29 -6.46 -8.87 -0.08
C ALA A 29 -7.45 -8.43 1.01
N ARG A 30 -8.47 -7.63 0.64
CA ARG A 30 -9.54 -7.22 1.56
C ARG A 30 -10.31 -8.42 2.08
N ASP A 31 -10.80 -9.27 1.18
CA ASP A 31 -11.55 -10.48 1.52
C ASP A 31 -10.73 -11.38 2.45
N HIS A 32 -9.45 -11.61 2.11
CA HIS A 32 -8.55 -12.43 2.93
C HIS A 32 -8.39 -11.88 4.34
N LEU A 33 -8.14 -10.58 4.49
CA LEU A 33 -7.96 -9.95 5.81
C LEU A 33 -9.25 -9.99 6.64
N HIS A 34 -10.41 -9.76 6.02
CA HIS A 34 -11.71 -9.86 6.70
C HIS A 34 -12.03 -11.30 7.13
N GLN A 35 -11.68 -12.31 6.31
CA GLN A 35 -11.89 -13.73 6.62
C GLN A 35 -11.12 -14.18 7.87
N THR A 36 -9.99 -13.55 8.20
CA THR A 36 -9.28 -13.84 9.46
C THR A 36 -10.10 -13.50 10.72
N GLY A 37 -11.13 -12.66 10.59
CA GLY A 37 -11.93 -12.14 11.71
C GLY A 37 -11.20 -11.13 12.60
N MET A 38 -9.90 -10.89 12.37
CA MET A 38 -9.07 -9.99 13.17
C MET A 38 -8.99 -8.57 12.61
N TYR A 39 -9.11 -8.42 11.29
CA TYR A 39 -8.85 -7.17 10.60
C TYR A 39 -10.11 -6.62 9.92
N GLN A 40 -10.18 -5.30 9.82
CA GLN A 40 -11.15 -4.56 9.04
C GLN A 40 -10.42 -3.61 8.11
N VAL A 41 -10.31 -3.97 6.83
CA VAL A 41 -9.82 -3.04 5.82
C VAL A 41 -10.80 -1.89 5.67
N ILE A 42 -10.28 -0.67 5.79
CA ILE A 42 -11.07 0.58 5.76
C ILE A 42 -10.73 1.45 4.54
N GLN A 43 -9.58 1.24 3.90
CA GLN A 43 -9.18 2.00 2.71
C GLN A 43 -8.09 1.26 1.90
N GLY A 44 -8.09 1.45 0.59
CA GLY A 44 -7.01 1.09 -0.32
C GLY A 44 -6.37 2.33 -0.94
N ILE A 45 -5.05 2.32 -1.11
CA ILE A 45 -4.28 3.39 -1.73
C ILE A 45 -3.43 2.81 -2.86
N ILE A 46 -3.66 3.31 -4.07
CA ILE A 46 -2.77 3.15 -5.23
C ILE A 46 -1.80 4.34 -5.23
N SER A 47 -0.50 4.05 -5.15
CA SER A 47 0.58 5.03 -5.16
C SER A 47 1.44 4.86 -6.41
N PRO A 48 1.20 5.62 -7.49
CA PRO A 48 2.01 5.56 -8.68
C PRO A 48 3.44 6.04 -8.42
N VAL A 49 4.40 5.27 -8.93
CA VAL A 49 5.83 5.60 -8.79
C VAL A 49 6.16 6.93 -9.46
N ASN A 50 7.15 7.64 -8.94
CA ASN A 50 7.72 8.84 -9.55
C ASN A 50 8.38 8.55 -10.93
N ASP A 51 8.39 9.56 -11.82
CA ASP A 51 8.93 9.43 -13.17
C ASP A 51 10.46 9.21 -13.18
N ASN A 52 11.18 9.65 -12.14
CA ASN A 52 12.61 9.43 -11.98
C ASN A 52 12.96 8.02 -11.46
N TYR A 53 11.99 7.09 -11.38
CA TYR A 53 12.26 5.69 -11.03
C TYR A 53 13.23 5.00 -12.01
N GLY A 54 13.26 5.46 -13.28
CA GLY A 54 14.23 4.97 -14.27
C GLY A 54 13.74 3.81 -15.12
N LYS A 55 12.46 3.41 -15.03
CA LYS A 55 11.88 2.41 -15.93
C LYS A 55 11.74 3.01 -17.34
N LYS A 56 12.32 2.32 -18.33
CA LYS A 56 12.17 2.68 -19.76
C LYS A 56 10.69 2.61 -20.16
N ASP A 57 10.22 3.58 -20.93
CA ASP A 57 8.85 3.69 -21.45
C ASP A 57 7.75 3.87 -20.37
N LEU A 58 8.12 4.42 -19.21
CA LEU A 58 7.14 4.84 -18.22
C LEU A 58 6.38 6.08 -18.73
N ALA A 59 5.06 5.98 -18.89
CA ALA A 59 4.24 7.15 -19.19
C ALA A 59 4.35 8.17 -18.06
N ALA A 60 4.21 9.46 -18.38
CA ALA A 60 4.29 10.52 -17.38
C ALA A 60 3.32 10.27 -16.21
N SER A 61 3.79 10.53 -15.00
CA SER A 61 3.09 10.31 -13.74
C SER A 61 1.66 10.84 -13.75
N HIS A 62 1.45 12.07 -14.23
CA HIS A 62 0.13 12.67 -14.29
C HIS A 62 -0.86 11.86 -15.16
N HIS A 63 -0.41 11.21 -16.24
CA HIS A 63 -1.26 10.31 -17.03
C HIS A 63 -1.60 9.04 -16.25
N ARG A 64 -0.63 8.44 -15.56
CA ARG A 64 -0.84 7.22 -14.77
C ARG A 64 -1.77 7.48 -13.59
N VAL A 65 -1.60 8.61 -12.90
CA VAL A 65 -2.51 9.10 -11.84
C VAL A 65 -3.92 9.31 -12.40
N ALA A 66 -4.06 9.96 -13.57
CA ALA A 66 -5.37 10.19 -14.18
C ALA A 66 -6.06 8.87 -14.57
N MET A 67 -5.33 7.93 -15.19
CA MET A 67 -5.86 6.61 -15.53
C MET A 67 -6.27 5.81 -14.29
N ALA A 68 -5.45 5.82 -13.23
CA ALA A 68 -5.80 5.20 -11.95
C ALA A 68 -7.05 5.83 -11.34
N ARG A 69 -7.18 7.16 -11.38
CA ARG A 69 -8.38 7.87 -10.90
C ARG A 69 -9.64 7.45 -11.66
N LEU A 70 -9.56 7.33 -12.99
CA LEU A 70 -10.67 6.88 -13.83
C LEU A 70 -11.05 5.42 -13.53
N ALA A 71 -10.05 4.53 -13.43
CA ALA A 71 -10.27 3.13 -13.13
C ALA A 71 -10.89 2.88 -11.74
N LEU A 72 -10.72 3.83 -10.82
CA LEU A 72 -11.26 3.78 -9.46
C LEU A 72 -12.61 4.50 -9.30
N GLN A 73 -13.21 5.06 -10.36
CA GLN A 73 -14.49 5.78 -10.26
C GLN A 73 -15.65 4.94 -9.69
N THR A 74 -15.60 3.62 -9.90
CA THR A 74 -16.61 2.68 -9.38
C THR A 74 -16.22 2.04 -8.05
N SER A 75 -15.07 2.41 -7.48
CA SER A 75 -14.64 1.92 -6.16
C SER A 75 -15.09 2.89 -5.07
N ASP A 76 -15.65 2.36 -3.99
CA ASP A 76 -16.07 3.11 -2.81
C ASP A 76 -14.99 3.17 -1.70
N TRP A 77 -13.89 2.42 -1.85
CA TRP A 77 -12.91 2.24 -0.78
C TRP A 77 -11.44 2.36 -1.22
N ILE A 78 -11.15 2.33 -2.52
CA ILE A 78 -9.80 2.46 -3.06
C ILE A 78 -9.66 3.83 -3.73
N ARG A 79 -8.58 4.55 -3.41
CA ARG A 79 -8.23 5.81 -4.04
C ARG A 79 -6.81 5.79 -4.60
N VAL A 80 -6.54 6.69 -5.55
CA VAL A 80 -5.17 7.01 -5.97
C VAL A 80 -4.62 8.14 -5.10
N ASP A 81 -3.35 8.04 -4.71
CA ASP A 81 -2.58 9.11 -4.08
C ASP A 81 -1.41 9.52 -4.99
N PRO A 82 -1.33 10.77 -5.45
CA PRO A 82 -0.23 11.20 -6.30
C PRO A 82 1.04 11.56 -5.51
N TRP A 83 1.02 11.57 -4.18
CA TRP A 83 2.12 12.10 -3.36
C TRP A 83 3.49 11.50 -3.73
N GLU A 84 3.60 10.17 -3.90
CA GLU A 84 4.86 9.54 -4.31
C GLU A 84 5.34 10.06 -5.66
N SER A 85 4.43 10.17 -6.62
CA SER A 85 4.75 10.62 -7.98
C SER A 85 5.09 12.10 -8.07
N GLU A 86 4.57 12.92 -7.16
CA GLU A 86 4.79 14.38 -7.10
C GLU A 86 6.11 14.77 -6.42
N GLN A 87 6.85 13.82 -5.85
CA GLN A 87 8.15 14.13 -5.28
C GLN A 87 9.18 14.48 -6.37
N THR A 88 10.22 15.22 -5.98
CA THR A 88 11.28 15.64 -6.91
C THR A 88 12.16 14.49 -7.40
N GLN A 89 12.19 13.37 -6.67
CA GLN A 89 12.99 12.19 -6.98
C GLN A 89 12.23 10.92 -6.59
N TRP A 90 12.66 9.79 -7.14
CA TRP A 90 12.17 8.48 -6.71
C TRP A 90 12.42 8.25 -5.22
N MET A 91 11.45 7.58 -4.58
CA MET A 91 11.52 7.21 -3.18
C MET A 91 11.40 5.71 -2.99
N GLU A 92 12.18 5.20 -2.04
CA GLU A 92 12.03 3.84 -1.55
C GLU A 92 10.64 3.63 -0.93
N THR A 93 10.01 2.48 -1.18
CA THR A 93 8.68 2.12 -0.67
C THR A 93 8.53 2.32 0.84
N VAL A 94 9.60 2.11 1.62
CA VAL A 94 9.58 2.34 3.07
C VAL A 94 9.33 3.80 3.45
N LYS A 95 9.80 4.76 2.64
CA LYS A 95 9.54 6.19 2.84
C LYS A 95 8.10 6.54 2.49
N VAL A 96 7.55 5.93 1.44
CA VAL A 96 6.13 6.06 1.07
C VAL A 96 5.21 5.52 2.16
N LEU A 97 5.55 4.36 2.73
CA LEU A 97 4.83 3.81 3.88
C LEU A 97 4.87 4.71 5.09
N ARG A 98 6.05 5.24 5.44
CA ARG A 98 6.20 6.16 6.58
C ARG A 98 5.36 7.41 6.38
N HIS A 99 5.36 7.98 5.17
CA HIS A 99 4.51 9.12 4.85
C HIS A 99 3.03 8.81 5.08
N HIS A 100 2.49 7.77 4.46
CA HIS A 100 1.07 7.44 4.63
C HIS A 100 0.72 7.06 6.07
N HIS A 101 1.63 6.41 6.79
CA HIS A 101 1.43 6.11 8.21
C HIS A 101 1.34 7.40 9.04
N SER A 102 2.23 8.37 8.82
CA SER A 102 2.17 9.68 9.45
C SER A 102 0.88 10.43 9.11
N GLU A 103 0.42 10.36 7.86
CA GLU A 103 -0.84 10.99 7.44
C GLU A 103 -2.06 10.37 8.13
N LEU A 104 -2.10 9.03 8.31
CA LEU A 104 -3.18 8.36 9.05
C LEU A 104 -3.20 8.74 10.53
N LEU A 105 -2.02 8.95 11.15
CA LEU A 105 -1.94 9.42 12.53
C LEU A 105 -2.43 10.88 12.67
N ARG A 106 -2.19 11.72 11.66
CA ARG A 106 -2.60 13.12 11.63
C ARG A 106 -4.09 13.29 11.35
N SER A 107 -4.62 12.48 10.44
CA SER A 107 -6.01 12.55 9.97
C SER A 107 -6.61 11.15 9.91
N PRO A 108 -7.15 10.64 11.03
CA PRO A 108 -7.74 9.32 11.07
C PRO A 108 -8.93 9.24 10.09
N PRO A 109 -9.05 8.16 9.30
CA PRO A 109 -10.21 7.96 8.43
C PRO A 109 -11.50 7.91 9.26
N GLN A 110 -12.55 8.59 8.79
CA GLN A 110 -13.87 8.55 9.41
C GLN A 110 -14.47 7.14 9.23
N MET A 111 -14.76 6.45 10.33
CA MET A 111 -15.53 5.21 10.29
C MET A 111 -17.02 5.54 10.21
N GLU A 112 -17.62 5.44 9.02
CA GLU A 112 -19.08 5.36 8.88
C GLU A 112 -19.51 3.92 9.16
N GLY A 113 -20.12 3.68 10.32
CA GLY A 113 -20.76 2.42 10.67
C GLY A 113 -22.25 2.63 10.88
N PRO A 114 -23.13 1.74 10.41
CA PRO A 114 -24.55 1.79 10.75
C PRO A 114 -24.75 1.13 12.12
N ASP A 115 -24.57 1.88 13.21
CA ASP A 115 -25.37 1.73 14.43
C ASP A 115 -25.15 2.91 15.39
N HIS A 116 -26.25 3.47 15.89
CA HIS A 116 -26.22 4.61 16.81
C HIS A 116 -25.81 4.16 18.22
N GLY A 117 -24.73 4.73 18.74
CA GLY A 117 -24.53 4.86 20.19
C GLY A 117 -23.40 4.04 20.81
N LYS A 118 -22.15 4.46 20.59
CA LYS A 118 -21.15 4.66 21.67
C LYS A 118 -19.84 5.17 21.05
N ALA A 119 -19.37 6.31 21.54
CA ALA A 119 -18.00 6.75 21.31
C ALA A 119 -17.03 5.72 21.92
N LEU A 120 -16.52 4.83 21.07
CA LEU A 120 -15.40 3.95 21.39
C LEU A 120 -14.12 4.75 21.21
N SER A 121 -13.27 4.71 22.23
CA SER A 121 -11.98 5.40 22.28
C SER A 121 -11.12 5.10 21.06
N PRO A 122 -10.29 6.07 20.59
CA PRO A 122 -9.43 5.87 19.45
C PRO A 122 -8.33 4.85 19.82
N SER A 123 -8.55 3.58 19.49
CA SER A 123 -7.46 2.63 19.37
C SER A 123 -6.60 3.07 18.17
N PRO A 124 -5.25 2.98 18.23
CA PRO A 124 -4.40 3.54 17.20
C PRO A 124 -4.79 2.98 15.83
N ALA A 125 -5.33 3.84 14.97
CA ALA A 125 -5.74 3.46 13.64
C ALA A 125 -4.50 3.09 12.80
N GLY A 126 -4.64 2.04 11.98
CA GLY A 126 -3.92 1.97 10.70
C GLY A 126 -2.63 1.15 10.71
N ILE A 127 -2.75 -0.18 10.80
CA ILE A 127 -1.68 -1.01 10.23
C ILE A 127 -1.76 -0.83 8.71
N ILE A 128 -0.73 -0.20 8.11
CA ILE A 128 -0.58 -0.19 6.66
C ILE A 128 0.08 -1.51 6.25
N ARG A 129 -0.60 -2.30 5.43
CA ARG A 129 0.01 -3.48 4.79
C ARG A 129 0.37 -3.16 3.34
N ILE A 130 1.62 -3.40 2.99
CA ILE A 130 2.07 -3.35 1.59
C ILE A 130 1.47 -4.55 0.86
N LEU A 131 0.74 -4.29 -0.22
CA LEU A 131 0.18 -5.35 -1.05
C LEU A 131 1.23 -6.12 -1.86
N GLN A 132 2.44 -5.55 -2.05
CA GLN A 132 3.56 -6.25 -2.70
C GLN A 132 3.88 -7.59 -2.00
N THR A 133 3.92 -7.61 -0.67
CA THR A 133 4.17 -8.84 0.11
C THR A 133 3.02 -9.85 0.04
N LEU A 134 1.78 -9.38 -0.16
CA LEU A 134 0.62 -10.26 -0.31
C LEU A 134 0.56 -10.90 -1.70
N SER A 135 1.04 -10.23 -2.74
CA SER A 135 1.17 -10.84 -4.07
C SER A 135 2.11 -12.05 -4.04
N GLU A 136 3.21 -11.99 -3.30
CA GLU A 136 4.17 -13.10 -3.15
C GLU A 136 3.55 -14.31 -2.43
N HIS A 137 2.78 -14.05 -1.36
CA HIS A 137 2.08 -15.09 -0.62
C HIS A 137 0.89 -15.71 -1.39
N LEU A 138 0.21 -14.91 -2.20
CA LEU A 138 -0.93 -15.37 -3.04
C LEU A 138 -0.47 -16.04 -4.35
N THR A 139 0.72 -15.70 -4.86
CA THR A 139 1.29 -16.29 -6.09
C THR A 139 2.28 -17.43 -5.84
N GLY A 140 2.58 -17.75 -4.57
CA GLY A 140 3.45 -18.87 -4.19
C GLY A 140 4.92 -18.69 -4.59
N ARG A 141 5.39 -17.45 -4.81
CA ARG A 141 6.81 -17.15 -5.06
C ARG A 141 7.41 -16.53 -3.80
N ASP A 142 8.24 -17.29 -3.12
CA ASP A 142 8.96 -16.86 -1.92
C ASP A 142 10.18 -16.00 -2.32
N SER A 143 10.03 -14.66 -2.29
CA SER A 143 11.11 -13.72 -2.63
C SER A 143 12.04 -13.39 -1.45
N GLY A 144 11.84 -13.99 -0.28
CA GLY A 144 12.76 -13.82 0.86
C GLY A 144 12.79 -12.44 1.52
N LEU A 145 11.80 -11.56 1.32
CA LEU A 145 11.73 -10.29 2.07
C LEU A 145 11.07 -10.49 3.45
N ARG A 146 11.84 -11.07 4.37
CA ARG A 146 11.47 -11.15 5.78
C ARG A 146 11.67 -9.76 6.41
N LEU A 147 10.58 -9.08 6.79
CA LEU A 147 10.65 -7.89 7.65
C LEU A 147 11.37 -8.28 8.95
N ARG A 148 12.67 -7.96 9.03
CA ARG A 148 13.44 -8.08 10.27
C ARG A 148 12.99 -6.95 11.19
N THR A 149 12.38 -7.30 12.31
CA THR A 149 12.29 -6.44 13.49
C THR A 149 13.71 -6.14 13.95
N GLU A 150 14.13 -4.87 13.87
CA GLU A 150 15.44 -4.43 14.37
C GLU A 150 15.50 -4.57 15.89
N THR A 151 16.35 -5.48 16.37
CA THR A 151 16.99 -5.37 17.69
C THR A 151 18.48 -5.14 17.51
N ALA A 152 19.01 -4.24 18.33
CA ALA A 152 20.23 -3.47 18.14
C ALA A 152 21.58 -4.24 18.08
N SER A 153 22.55 -3.50 17.50
CA SER A 153 24.01 -3.49 17.70
C SER A 153 24.94 -4.17 16.67
N PRO A 154 26.14 -3.60 16.42
CA PRO A 154 26.79 -3.56 15.11
C PRO A 154 28.04 -4.45 15.01
N SER A 155 28.37 -4.92 13.81
CA SER A 155 29.75 -5.27 13.37
C SER A 155 29.83 -5.56 11.87
N PRO A 156 31.04 -5.53 11.25
CA PRO A 156 31.26 -4.85 9.97
C PRO A 156 31.37 -5.79 8.75
N HIS A 157 30.80 -5.32 7.63
CA HIS A 157 30.82 -5.85 6.25
C HIS A 157 30.05 -7.17 5.99
N PRO A 158 29.50 -7.42 4.77
CA PRO A 158 29.53 -6.67 3.50
C PRO A 158 28.12 -6.25 3.00
N LYS A 159 27.99 -5.21 2.16
CA LYS A 159 26.75 -4.97 1.40
C LYS A 159 26.92 -5.57 0.00
N LEU A 160 26.45 -6.80 -0.19
CA LEU A 160 26.17 -7.32 -1.52
C LEU A 160 24.93 -6.62 -2.06
N GLU A 161 25.10 -5.94 -3.19
CA GLU A 161 24.01 -5.49 -4.05
C GLU A 161 23.17 -6.70 -4.47
N THR A 162 21.87 -6.64 -4.19
CA THR A 162 20.88 -7.39 -4.94
C THR A 162 19.76 -6.42 -5.29
N GLY A 163 19.98 -5.68 -6.37
CA GLY A 163 18.91 -5.01 -7.09
C GLY A 163 18.06 -6.08 -7.77
N TYR A 164 16.84 -6.28 -7.28
CA TYR A 164 15.80 -6.98 -8.03
C TYR A 164 14.75 -5.97 -8.46
N GLU A 165 14.88 -5.59 -9.72
CA GLU A 165 13.99 -4.74 -10.50
C GLU A 165 12.75 -5.58 -10.89
N TRP A 166 11.57 -5.22 -10.38
CA TRP A 166 10.32 -5.85 -10.81
C TRP A 166 9.59 -4.93 -11.77
N SER A 167 9.85 -5.13 -13.06
CA SER A 167 9.01 -4.62 -14.12
C SER A 167 7.69 -5.41 -14.09
N CYS A 168 6.63 -4.84 -13.50
CA CYS A 168 5.28 -5.27 -13.84
C CYS A 168 5.08 -5.04 -15.34
N ALA A 169 4.79 -6.12 -16.07
CA ALA A 169 4.39 -6.08 -17.46
C ALA A 169 3.13 -5.23 -17.65
#